data_AF-A0AAD7CYI0-F1
#
_entry.id   AF-A0AAD7CYI0-F1
#
_cell.length_a   1.000
_cell.length_b   1.000
_cell.length_c   1.000
_cell.angle_alpha   90.00
_cell.angle_beta   90.00
_cell.angle_gamma   90.00
#
_symmetry.space_group_name_H-M   'P 1'
#
loop_
_entity.id
_entity.type
_entity.pdbx_description
1 polymer ?
#
loop_
_entity_poly.entity_id
_entity_poly.type
_entity_poly.pdbx_seq_one_letter_code
_entity_poly.pdbx_strand_id
1 'polypeptide(L)' 'PMHTSSLTGQLWLSELLASHPTRCRDQLGLAKHTFYHLSFELQAFSGLVSTKYVSADE' A
#
# COMPACT_ATOMS: atom_id res chain seq x y z
N PRO A 1 15.61 15.30 6.94
CA PRO A 1 15.32 14.00 7.60
C PRO A 1 14.36 13.17 6.73
N MET A 2 14.90 12.28 5.90
CA MET A 2 14.15 11.60 4.82
C MET A 2 13.94 10.10 5.05
N HIS A 3 14.05 9.63 6.29
CA HIS A 3 13.88 8.21 6.64
C HIS A 3 13.17 8.05 8.00
N THR A 4 11.96 8.59 8.12
CA THR A 4 11.01 8.21 9.18
C THR A 4 9.83 7.47 8.60
N SER A 5 10.05 6.66 7.56
CA SER A 5 9.09 5.61 7.20
C SER A 5 9.28 4.48 8.21
N SER A 6 8.19 4.10 8.85
CA SER A 6 8.11 3.05 9.85
C SER A 6 8.78 1.75 9.36
N LEU A 7 9.39 0.99 10.28
CA LEU A 7 10.30 -0.14 10.02
C LEU A 7 9.66 -1.35 9.32
N THR A 8 8.36 -1.29 9.00
CA THR A 8 7.64 -2.34 8.27
C THR A 8 6.94 -1.74 7.05
N GLY A 9 6.96 -2.47 5.93
CA GLY A 9 6.30 -2.06 4.70
C GLY A 9 4.83 -1.70 4.92
N GLN A 10 4.11 -2.46 5.76
CA GLN A 10 2.71 -2.21 6.08
C GLN A 10 2.47 -0.89 6.84
N LEU A 11 3.34 -0.51 7.78
CA LEU A 11 3.18 0.75 8.50
C LEU A 11 3.52 1.95 7.60
N TRP A 12 4.56 1.82 6.77
CA TRP A 12 4.88 2.84 5.77
C TRP A 12 3.71 3.05 4.80
N LEU A 13 3.10 1.96 4.38
CA LEU A 13 2.01 1.98 3.41
C LEU A 13 0.72 2.51 4.07
N SER A 14 0.47 2.14 5.33
CA SER A 14 -0.59 2.76 6.16
C SER A 14 -0.40 4.27 6.32
N GLU A 15 0.82 4.73 6.60
CA GLU A 15 1.15 6.16 6.65
C GLU A 15 0.95 6.86 5.31
N LEU A 16 1.36 6.19 4.22
CA LEU A 16 1.24 6.73 2.87
C LEU A 16 -0.23 6.87 2.45
N LEU A 17 -1.06 5.86 2.74
CA LEU A 17 -2.50 5.87 2.49
C LEU A 17 -3.22 6.83 3.43
N ALA A 18 -2.80 6.98 4.69
CA ALA A 18 -3.38 7.94 5.63
C ALA A 18 -2.98 9.40 5.31
N SER A 19 -1.89 9.60 4.59
CA SER A 19 -1.41 10.93 4.20
C SER A 19 -2.19 11.54 3.03
N HIS A 20 -1.83 12.76 2.65
CA HIS A 20 -2.49 13.49 1.56
C HIS A 20 -2.42 12.71 0.23
N PRO A 21 -3.49 12.71 -0.59
CA PRO A 21 -3.58 11.91 -1.82
C PRO A 21 -2.49 12.25 -2.86
N THR A 22 -1.91 13.45 -2.79
CA THR A 22 -0.75 13.85 -3.59
C THR A 22 0.48 12.99 -3.29
N ARG A 23 0.67 12.60 -2.03
CA ARG A 23 1.83 11.85 -1.56
C ARG A 23 1.83 10.41 -2.07
N CYS A 24 0.66 9.76 -2.17
CA CYS A 24 0.52 8.47 -2.86
C CYS A 24 0.97 8.57 -4.32
N ARG A 25 0.56 9.64 -5.02
CA ARG A 25 0.94 9.86 -6.42
C ARG A 25 2.44 10.10 -6.58
N ASP A 26 3.03 10.88 -5.68
CA ASP A 26 4.45 11.18 -5.72
C ASP A 26 5.32 9.95 -5.40
N GLN A 27 4.86 9.06 -4.51
CA GLN A 27 5.64 7.91 -4.05
C GLN A 27 5.40 6.62 -4.84
N LEU A 28 4.15 6.32 -5.21
CA LEU A 28 3.77 5.10 -5.93
C LEU A 28 3.49 5.36 -7.43
N GLY A 29 3.46 6.62 -7.87
CA GLY A 29 3.11 6.99 -9.24
C GLY A 29 1.63 6.82 -9.57
N LEU A 30 0.80 6.49 -8.58
CA LEU A 30 -0.62 6.16 -8.76
C LEU A 30 -1.49 6.81 -7.67
N ALA A 31 -2.77 7.00 -7.97
CA ALA A 31 -3.69 7.58 -7.02
C ALA A 31 -4.10 6.56 -5.95
N LYS A 32 -4.40 7.05 -4.74
CA LYS A 32 -4.85 6.21 -3.60
C LYS A 32 -6.01 5.28 -3.96
N HIS A 33 -6.97 5.74 -4.74
CA HIS A 33 -8.09 4.89 -5.18
C HIS A 33 -7.64 3.78 -6.13
N THR A 34 -6.70 4.07 -7.04
CA THR A 34 -6.13 3.07 -7.97
C THR A 34 -5.39 1.99 -7.20
N PHE A 35 -4.67 2.37 -6.15
CA PHE A 35 -4.00 1.42 -5.25
C PHE A 35 -5.01 0.44 -4.64
N TYR A 36 -6.08 0.94 -4.02
CA TYR A 36 -7.11 0.05 -3.44
C TYR A 36 -7.79 -0.86 -4.46
N HIS A 37 -8.07 -0.33 -5.66
CA HIS A 37 -8.65 -1.14 -6.73
C HIS A 37 -7.71 -2.26 -7.16
N LEU A 38 -6.41 -1.96 -7.30
CA LEU A 38 -5.40 -2.96 -7.65
C LEU A 38 -5.27 -4.01 -6.53
N SER A 39 -5.15 -3.59 -5.27
CA SER A 39 -5.05 -4.52 -4.13
C SER A 39 -6.29 -5.42 -4.05
N PHE A 40 -7.49 -4.86 -4.23
CA PHE A 40 -8.73 -5.64 -4.26
C PHE A 40 -8.74 -6.64 -5.42
N GLU A 41 -8.34 -6.23 -6.62
CA GLU A 41 -8.33 -7.08 -7.81
C GLU A 41 -7.30 -8.21 -7.68
N LEU A 42 -6.14 -7.94 -7.12
CA LEU A 42 -5.11 -8.95 -6.84
C LEU A 42 -5.58 -9.96 -5.78
N GLN A 43 -6.22 -9.48 -4.70
CA GLN A 43 -6.81 -10.36 -3.69
C GLN A 43 -7.95 -11.22 -4.25
N ALA A 44 -8.84 -10.62 -5.05
CA ALA A 44 -10.05 -11.27 -5.54
C ALA A 44 -9.79 -12.21 -6.72
N PHE A 45 -8.87 -11.87 -7.64
CA PHE A 45 -8.72 -12.56 -8.92
C PHE A 45 -7.34 -13.19 -9.14
N SER A 46 -6.26 -12.69 -8.53
CA SER A 46 -4.93 -13.30 -8.69
C SER A 46 -4.56 -14.28 -7.57
N GLY A 47 -5.46 -14.52 -6.62
CA GLY A 47 -5.20 -15.41 -5.48
C GLY A 47 -4.13 -14.85 -4.54
N LEU A 48 -4.00 -13.51 -4.46
CA LEU A 48 -3.13 -12.87 -3.48
C LEU A 48 -3.75 -13.08 -2.08
N VAL A 49 -3.31 -14.14 -1.40
CA VAL A 49 -3.75 -14.49 -0.04
C VAL A 49 -2.69 -14.04 0.96
N SER A 50 -3.13 -13.54 2.13
CA SER A 50 -2.22 -13.33 3.26
C SER A 50 -1.43 -14.61 3.53
N THR A 51 -0.13 -14.56 3.30
CA THR A 51 0.78 -15.62 3.68
C THR A 51 1.21 -15.41 5.12
N LYS A 52 1.72 -16.47 5.76
CA LYS A 52 2.38 -16.44 7.08
C LYS A 52 3.37 -15.28 7.29
N TYR A 53 3.90 -14.71 6.21
CA TYR A 53 4.97 -13.70 6.23
C TYR A 53 4.61 -12.39 5.52
N VAL A 54 3.49 -12.32 4.81
CA VAL A 54 3.06 -11.15 4.02
C VAL A 54 1.54 -11.10 4.02
N SER A 55 0.97 -10.07 4.64
CA SER A 55 -0.47 -9.81 4.59
C SER A 55 -0.84 -9.23 3.22
N ALA A 56 -1.90 -9.74 2.59
CA ALA A 56 -2.37 -9.23 1.30
C ALA A 56 -3.07 -7.86 1.38
N ASP A 57 -3.26 -7.35 2.60
CA ASP A 57 -3.50 -5.94 2.91
C ASP A 57 -2.17 -5.17 2.74
N GLU A 58 -1.66 -5.20 1.51
CA GLU A 58 -0.81 -4.12 0.99
C GLU A 58 -1.75 -3.04 0.46
#